data_AF-A0A967HDT1-F1
#
_entry.id   AF-A0A967HDT1-F1
#
_cell.length_a   1.000
_cell.length_b   1.000
_cell.length_c   1.000
_cell.angle_alpha   90.00
_cell.angle_beta   90.00
_cell.angle_gamma   90.00
#
_symmetry.space_group_name_H-M   'P 1'
#
loop_
_entity.id
_entity.type
_entity.pdbx_description
1 polymer ?
#
loop_
_entity_poly.entity_id
_entity_poly.type
_entity_poly.pdbx_seq_one_letter_code
_entity_poly.pdbx_strand_id
1 'polypeptide(L)'
;MENVMGPALDRQVQEGRINSWGWLSHFVGGKYRRLLTMDGADHTALLEARTQVIQETNAQGALIAEFNDVCNGHDDVLWNIRVARP
;
A
#
# COMPACT_ATOMS: atom_id res chain seq x y z
N MET A 1 8.15 -3.95 -6.70
CA MET A 1 7.01 -3.65 -5.79
C MET A 1 7.03 -4.57 -4.60
N GLU A 2 6.86 -5.89 -4.76
CA GLU A 2 7.03 -6.85 -3.65
C GLU A 2 8.41 -6.70 -2.99
N ASN A 3 9.49 -6.66 -3.77
CA ASN A 3 10.84 -6.45 -3.21
C ASN A 3 11.09 -5.02 -2.69
N VAL A 4 10.20 -4.07 -2.98
CA VAL A 4 10.39 -2.65 -2.64
C VAL A 4 9.59 -2.32 -1.38
N MET A 5 8.27 -2.50 -1.42
CA MET A 5 7.38 -2.20 -0.28
C MET A 5 7.03 -3.45 0.54
N GLY A 6 7.16 -4.65 -0.03
CA GLY A 6 6.69 -5.89 0.61
C GLY A 6 7.30 -6.15 1.98
N PRO A 7 8.63 -6.10 2.17
CA PRO A 7 9.22 -6.27 3.50
C PRO A 7 8.71 -5.28 4.55
N ALA A 8 8.51 -4.01 4.16
CA ALA A 8 7.96 -2.99 5.06
C ALA A 8 6.49 -3.29 5.40
N LEU A 9 5.68 -3.69 4.41
CA LEU A 9 4.28 -4.06 4.60
C LEU A 9 4.11 -5.34 5.43
N ASP A 10 4.93 -6.37 5.20
CA ASP A 10 4.95 -7.59 6.01
C ASP A 10 5.25 -7.29 7.47
N ARG A 11 6.18 -6.38 7.72
CA ARG A 11 6.47 -5.91 9.09
C ARG A 11 5.28 -5.18 9.71
N GLN A 12 4.56 -4.35 8.96
CA GLN A 12 3.33 -3.71 9.46
C GLN A 12 2.24 -4.73 9.83
N VAL A 13 2.12 -5.83 9.07
CA VAL A 13 1.23 -6.95 9.41
C VAL A 13 1.70 -7.66 10.68
N GLN A 14 3.00 -7.99 10.78
CA GLN A 14 3.57 -8.67 11.95
C GLN A 14 3.41 -7.86 13.23
N GLU A 15 3.52 -6.54 13.14
CA GLU A 15 3.33 -5.62 14.26
C GLU A 15 1.86 -5.26 14.52
N GLY A 16 0.91 -5.86 13.78
CA GLY A 16 -0.53 -5.71 13.97
C GLY A 16 -1.08 -4.33 13.62
N ARG A 17 -0.34 -3.52 12.86
CA ARG A 17 -0.77 -2.17 12.46
C ARG A 17 -1.69 -2.16 11.24
N ILE A 18 -1.53 -3.14 10.36
CA ILE A 18 -2.48 -3.47 9.30
C ILE A 18 -2.82 -4.95 9.40
N ASN A 19 -4.02 -5.34 8.97
CA ASN A 19 -4.43 -6.74 9.02
C ASN A 19 -3.85 -7.52 7.85
N SER A 20 -3.86 -6.92 6.65
CA SER A 20 -3.32 -7.54 5.45
C SER A 20 -2.92 -6.49 4.42
N TRP A 21 -2.17 -6.96 3.41
CA TRP A 21 -1.89 -6.20 2.21
C TRP A 21 -1.83 -7.15 1.00
N GLY A 22 -1.92 -6.59 -0.21
CA GLY A 22 -1.78 -7.37 -1.43
C GLY A 22 -1.64 -6.49 -2.68
N TRP A 23 -1.21 -7.12 -3.77
CA TRP A 23 -1.24 -6.50 -5.10
C TRP A 23 -2.29 -7.18 -5.97
N LEU A 24 -3.16 -6.37 -6.55
CA LEU A 24 -4.07 -6.78 -7.60
C LEU A 24 -3.59 -6.22 -8.93
N SER A 25 -3.75 -6.98 -10.00
CA SER A 25 -3.52 -6.52 -11.36
C SER A 25 -4.85 -6.44 -12.10
N HIS A 26 -4.96 -5.48 -13.02
CA HIS A 26 -6.11 -5.43 -13.90
C HIS A 26 -6.04 -6.57 -14.92
N PHE A 27 -7.14 -7.30 -15.08
CA PHE A 27 -7.26 -8.34 -16.10
C PHE A 27 -7.42 -7.75 -17.52
N VAL A 28 -8.09 -6.61 -17.64
CA VAL A 28 -8.25 -5.83 -18.89
C VAL A 28 -7.89 -4.38 -18.59
N GLY A 29 -7.24 -3.71 -19.55
CA GLY A 29 -6.53 -2.44 -19.37
C GLY A 29 -7.22 -1.33 -18.56
N GLY A 30 -6.40 -0.41 -18.05
CA GLY A 30 -6.78 0.78 -17.29
C GLY A 30 -5.59 1.72 -17.15
N LYS A 31 -5.80 2.94 -16.64
CA LYS A 31 -4.72 3.94 -16.45
C LYS A 31 -3.58 3.38 -15.59
N TYR A 32 -3.93 2.63 -14.55
CA TYR A 32 -2.97 1.94 -13.68
C TYR A 32 -2.97 0.44 -13.93
N ARG A 33 -1.80 -0.17 -13.93
CA ARG A 33 -1.65 -1.62 -14.19
C ARG A 33 -1.77 -2.49 -12.94
N ARG A 34 -1.65 -1.87 -11.75
CA ARG A 34 -1.59 -2.55 -10.45
C ARG A 34 -2.29 -1.70 -9.38
N LEU A 35 -2.86 -2.37 -8.38
CA LEU A 35 -3.52 -1.79 -7.22
C LEU A 35 -2.92 -2.39 -5.95
N LEU A 36 -2.43 -1.52 -5.05
CA LEU A 36 -2.04 -1.91 -3.70
C LEU A 36 -3.29 -1.90 -2.83
N THR A 37 -3.61 -3.03 -2.24
CA THR A 37 -4.65 -3.13 -1.22
C THR A 37 -4.00 -3.23 0.14
N MET A 38 -4.55 -2.52 1.13
CA MET A 38 -4.19 -2.62 2.54
C MET A 38 -5.50 -2.50 3.32
N ASP A 39 -5.66 -3.29 4.37
CA ASP A 39 -6.77 -3.13 5.30
C ASP A 39 -6.27 -3.16 6.75
N GLY A 40 -7.03 -2.54 7.64
CA GLY A 40 -6.64 -2.33 9.04
C GLY A 40 -7.85 -1.99 9.89
N ALA A 41 -7.60 -1.68 11.16
CA ALA A 41 -8.66 -1.40 12.14
C ALA A 41 -9.51 -0.18 11.78
N ASP A 42 -8.86 0.91 11.36
CA ASP A 42 -9.49 2.15 10.93
C ASP A 42 -8.59 2.94 9.98
N HIS A 43 -9.11 4.05 9.46
CA HIS A 43 -8.38 4.90 8.50
C HIS A 43 -7.15 5.57 9.11
N THR A 44 -7.19 5.97 10.38
CA THR A 44 -6.06 6.64 11.03
C THR A 44 -4.89 5.67 11.17
N ALA A 45 -5.13 4.49 11.75
CA ALA A 45 -4.11 3.46 11.89
C ALA A 45 -3.53 3.03 10.54
N LEU A 46 -4.38 2.90 9.50
CA LEU A 46 -3.94 2.54 8.15
C LEU A 46 -3.01 3.59 7.54
N LEU A 47 -3.33 4.88 7.71
CA LEU A 47 -2.53 5.99 7.17
C LEU A 47 -1.21 6.15 7.92
N GLU A 48 -1.19 5.94 9.24
CA GLU A 48 0.03 5.92 10.03
C GLU A 48 0.96 4.79 9.59
N ALA A 49 0.43 3.57 9.42
CA ALA A 49 1.19 2.43 8.91
C ALA A 49 1.73 2.70 7.50
N ARG A 50 0.91 3.28 6.61
CA ARG A 50 1.34 3.64 5.25
C ARG A 50 2.45 4.69 5.26
N THR A 51 2.41 5.65 6.18
CA THR A 51 3.47 6.65 6.33
C THR A 51 4.80 6.00 6.69
N GLN A 52 4.80 5.04 7.61
CA GLN A 52 6.00 4.29 7.97
C GLN A 52 6.55 3.47 6.80
N VAL A 53 5.67 2.79 6.04
CA VAL A 53 6.07 2.05 4.83
C VAL A 53 6.75 2.97 3.82
N ILE A 54 6.20 4.16 3.59
CA ILE A 54 6.80 5.15 2.67
C ILE A 54 8.17 5.59 3.16
N GLN A 55 8.32 5.90 4.45
CA GLN A 55 9.60 6.32 5.03
C GLN A 55 10.67 5.25 4.87
N GLU A 56 10.35 3.99 5.18
CA GLU A 56 11.27 2.86 5.03
C GLU A 56 11.61 2.57 3.57
N THR A 57 10.61 2.67 2.69
CA THR A 57 10.81 2.43 1.27
C THR A 57 11.71 3.52 0.66
N ASN A 58 11.53 4.77 1.06
CA ASN A 58 12.37 5.88 0.61
C ASN A 58 13.83 5.77 1.07
N ALA A 59 14.11 5.01 2.14
CA ALA A 59 15.46 4.74 2.58
C ALA A 59 16.23 3.74 1.68
N GLN A 60 15.58 3.13 0.68
CA GLN A 60 16.19 2.10 -0.19
C GLN A 60 17.03 2.66 -1.36
N GLY A 61 17.23 3.98 -1.42
CA GLY A 61 18.15 4.63 -2.36
C GLY A 61 17.85 4.34 -3.84
N ALA A 62 18.78 3.70 -4.55
CA ALA A 62 18.67 3.46 -5.99
C ALA A 62 17.46 2.58 -6.38
N LEU A 63 17.10 1.61 -5.54
CA LEU A 63 15.99 0.70 -5.81
C LEU A 63 14.63 1.43 -5.84
N ILE A 64 14.41 2.34 -4.88
CA ILE A 64 13.19 3.15 -4.85
C ILE A 64 13.20 4.22 -5.94
N ALA A 65 14.36 4.76 -6.31
CA ALA A 65 14.49 5.70 -7.41
C ALA A 65 14.09 5.07 -8.75
N GLU A 66 14.62 3.88 -9.08
CA GLU A 66 14.26 3.14 -10.29
C GLU A 66 12.76 2.77 -10.27
N PHE A 67 12.25 2.31 -9.13
CA PHE A 67 10.85 1.99 -8.99
C PHE A 67 9.94 3.20 -9.27
N ASN A 68 10.27 4.37 -8.72
CA ASN A 68 9.50 5.59 -8.93
C ASN A 68 9.59 6.12 -10.36
N ASP A 69 10.71 5.94 -11.05
CA ASP A 69 10.86 6.30 -12.47
C ASP A 69 9.92 5.46 -13.35
N VAL A 70 9.90 4.13 -13.13
CA VAL A 70 9.05 3.20 -13.89
C VAL A 70 7.56 3.32 -13.50
N CYS A 71 7.28 3.72 -12.25
CA CYS A 71 5.94 3.78 -11.67
C CYS A 71 5.60 5.19 -11.17
N ASN A 72 5.75 6.19 -12.03
CA ASN A 72 5.69 7.61 -11.67
C ASN A 72 4.29 8.21 -11.47
N GLY A 73 3.24 7.39 -11.32
CA GLY A 73 1.88 7.85 -11.14
C GLY A 73 1.00 6.86 -10.38
N HIS A 74 0.16 7.39 -9.50
CA HIS A 74 -0.85 6.65 -8.74
C HIS A 74 -2.04 7.55 -8.43
N ASP A 75 -3.20 6.95 -8.18
CA ASP A 75 -4.33 7.58 -7.50
C ASP A 75 -4.63 6.75 -6.25
N ASP A 76 -4.85 7.41 -5.12
CA ASP A 76 -5.15 6.75 -3.85
C ASP A 76 -6.63 6.89 -3.52
N VAL A 77 -7.24 5.77 -3.10
CA VAL A 77 -8.64 5.73 -2.66
C VAL A 77 -8.72 5.11 -1.27
N LEU A 78 -9.55 5.70 -0.40
CA LEU A 78 -9.90 5.13 0.90
C LEU A 78 -11.39 4.80 0.91
N TRP A 79 -11.72 3.55 1.22
CA TRP A 79 -13.10 3.14 1.45
C TRP A 79 -13.28 2.68 2.90
N ASN A 80 -14.48 2.87 3.42
CA ASN A 80 -14.91 2.30 4.70
C ASN A 80 -16.31 1.71 4.50
N ILE A 81 -16.44 0.41 4.73
CA ILE A 81 -17.75 -0.25 4.66
C ILE A 81 -18.50 0.10 5.94
N ARG A 82 -19.37 1.09 5.85
CA ARG A 82 -20.30 1.42 6.93
C ARG A 82 -21.53 0.54 6.79
N VAL A 83 -21.66 -0.48 7.62
CA VAL A 83 -22.94 -1.17 7.78
C VAL A 83 -23.85 -0.19 8.52
N ALA A 84 -24.91 0.29 7.85
CA ALA A 84 -25.96 1.02 8.53
C ALA A 84 -26.56 0.11 9.61
N ARG A 85 -26.46 0.51 10.88
CA ARG A 85 -27.18 -0.18 11.96
C ARG A 85 -28.68 -0.04 11.65
N PRO A 86 -29.47 -1.11 11.72
CA PRO A 86 -30.91 -1.02 11.49
C PRO A 86 -31.59 -0.05 12.45
#